data_AF-A0A7J7IQC6-F1
#
_entry.id   AF-A0A7J7IQC6-F1
#
_cell.length_a   1.000
_cell.length_b   1.000
_cell.length_c   1.000
_cell.angle_alpha   90.00
_cell.angle_beta   90.00
_cell.angle_gamma   90.00
#
_symmetry.space_group_name_H-M   'P 1'
#
loop_
_entity.id
_entity.type
_entity.pdbx_description
1 polymer ?
#
loop_
_entity_poly.entity_id
_entity_poly.type
_entity_poly.pdbx_seq_one_letter_code
_entity_poly.pdbx_strand_id
1 'polypeptide(L)'
;MQVVILGGGIAGVTCLETLVGHGDQVPQGTQVTIVSATPLLRRAVMCTQLGRYVSAYRVEETSSDEWRVFPWVRVQVGIVEQINVAQRYVRLRMGDAADVITQLPFDFLCICMGALPRIPKAVSLASARCSAVGERVLTIRDTDSVERFRALLARIVRDQHRKSANDARIVIVGNGGIAMELAYVLQDIARVDWVIRDDHLGQAFFDAAVSDLLWSLPTRNAARRASARAWLLSRRDDMPPEWKIRPVVGAGLGPDWMRGGSRDRKELLLWPEQASAHLQTTLMQQHFESVSAAVDESQAANTQQEPVSAQLRIHRDCTVVAVDWQTPRHDHGSETATDNPSVFRSEDARLRIVLSQGEELEADLLLCATGVRGAVGPQYLDSEGQKWLRWTHFNPSPAPTERTTSSTNQPSIPDNDSDDMGIAVDERMSTGVTHIYAAGDCCVVQRESSADDGSPSLWFQMRLWSQAKMMGARAARSIVRELCSCHQQQQQRLAPESDSYGNRLMASSPVSDDALLVTCLEPLDMELFCHVTEFCGIKVVLLGLYRAQGLEPSSVHILESLRPSDEADAQSWQYVRVILWKNRLVGAVLLGETGLEEVYEHLLLNRIDVSFLGPALVDGSIDLEDYFD
;
A
#
# COMPACT_ATOMS: atom_id res chain seq x y z
N MET A 1 -11.47 -10.65 -27.83
CA MET A 1 -10.13 -10.16 -27.46
C MET A 1 -9.75 -10.71 -26.08
N GLN A 2 -8.47 -10.88 -25.77
CA GLN A 2 -7.96 -11.39 -24.50
C GLN A 2 -7.32 -10.26 -23.70
N VAL A 3 -7.88 -9.93 -22.53
CA VAL A 3 -7.31 -8.97 -21.59
C VAL A 3 -6.74 -9.74 -20.40
N VAL A 4 -5.47 -9.51 -20.06
CA VAL A 4 -4.81 -10.15 -18.93
C VAL A 4 -4.41 -9.10 -17.90
N ILE A 5 -4.76 -9.32 -16.63
CA ILE A 5 -4.40 -8.48 -15.49
C ILE A 5 -3.49 -9.30 -14.57
N LEU A 6 -2.31 -8.78 -14.25
CA LEU A 6 -1.34 -9.49 -13.41
C LEU A 6 -1.29 -8.90 -12.01
N GLY A 7 -1.77 -9.64 -11.01
CA GLY A 7 -1.75 -9.26 -9.60
C GLY A 7 -3.17 -9.17 -9.01
N GLY A 8 -3.45 -9.97 -7.99
CA GLY A 8 -4.70 -9.94 -7.23
C GLY A 8 -4.77 -8.90 -6.11
N GLY A 9 -3.91 -7.88 -6.15
CA GLY A 9 -3.93 -6.76 -5.20
C GLY A 9 -4.89 -5.65 -5.63
N ILE A 10 -4.97 -4.58 -4.84
CA ILE A 10 -5.93 -3.48 -5.02
C ILE A 10 -5.95 -2.93 -6.44
N ALA A 11 -4.79 -2.60 -7.03
CA ALA A 11 -4.74 -2.09 -8.40
C ALA A 11 -5.31 -3.06 -9.45
N GLY A 12 -5.01 -4.36 -9.33
CA GLY A 12 -5.48 -5.36 -10.28
C GLY A 12 -6.96 -5.69 -10.11
N VAL A 13 -7.43 -5.78 -8.86
CA VAL A 13 -8.85 -5.99 -8.55
C VAL A 13 -9.67 -4.77 -8.98
N THR A 14 -9.25 -3.55 -8.68
CA THR A 14 -9.94 -2.35 -9.15
C THR A 14 -9.92 -2.22 -10.68
N CYS A 15 -8.83 -2.62 -11.34
CA CYS A 15 -8.79 -2.70 -12.79
C CYS A 15 -9.84 -3.69 -13.33
N LEU A 16 -10.00 -4.85 -12.68
CA LEU A 16 -11.02 -5.83 -13.03
C LEU A 16 -12.44 -5.31 -12.77
N GLU A 17 -12.71 -4.75 -11.59
CA GLU A 17 -13.99 -4.15 -11.22
C GLU A 17 -14.42 -3.07 -12.23
N THR A 18 -13.49 -2.21 -12.63
CA THR A 18 -13.75 -1.14 -13.58
C THR A 18 -14.05 -1.71 -14.97
N LEU A 19 -13.29 -2.70 -15.44
CA LEU A 19 -13.60 -3.38 -16.72
C LEU A 19 -14.98 -4.03 -16.71
N VAL A 20 -15.36 -4.67 -15.60
CA VAL A 20 -16.68 -5.28 -15.41
C VAL A 20 -17.78 -4.21 -15.37
N GLY A 21 -17.55 -3.08 -14.69
CA GLY A 21 -18.47 -1.95 -14.65
C GLY A 21 -18.73 -1.33 -16.03
N HIS A 22 -17.76 -1.40 -16.94
CA HIS A 22 -17.90 -0.99 -18.34
C HIS A 22 -18.30 -2.16 -19.28
N GLY A 23 -18.81 -3.27 -18.74
CA GLY A 23 -19.12 -4.49 -19.52
C GLY A 23 -20.02 -4.25 -20.74
N ASP A 24 -20.96 -3.32 -20.67
CA ASP A 24 -21.86 -2.96 -21.78
C ASP A 24 -21.15 -2.24 -22.94
N GLN A 25 -19.99 -1.62 -22.66
CA GLN A 25 -19.15 -0.92 -23.65
C GLN A 25 -18.06 -1.84 -24.22
N VAL A 26 -17.68 -2.88 -23.48
CA VAL A 26 -16.64 -3.83 -23.89
C VAL A 26 -17.14 -4.69 -25.06
N PRO A 27 -16.37 -4.83 -26.16
CA PRO A 27 -16.79 -5.62 -27.32
C PRO A 27 -17.16 -7.07 -26.96
N GLN A 28 -18.24 -7.57 -27.56
CA GLN A 28 -18.69 -8.96 -27.38
C GLN A 28 -17.58 -9.97 -27.71
N GLY A 29 -17.47 -11.02 -26.90
CA GLY A 29 -16.42 -12.03 -27.04
C GLY A 29 -15.05 -11.61 -26.46
N THR A 30 -14.98 -10.48 -25.77
CA THR A 30 -13.83 -10.17 -24.91
C THR A 30 -13.79 -11.10 -23.70
N GLN A 31 -12.60 -11.54 -23.32
CA GLN A 31 -12.34 -12.37 -22.15
C GLN A 31 -11.32 -11.65 -21.28
N VAL A 32 -11.59 -11.57 -19.98
CA VAL A 32 -10.68 -10.96 -19.00
C VAL A 32 -10.16 -12.04 -18.07
N THR A 33 -8.84 -12.16 -17.95
CA THR A 33 -8.19 -13.07 -17.01
C THR A 33 -7.37 -12.27 -16.00
N ILE A 34 -7.71 -12.36 -14.72
CA ILE A 34 -6.85 -11.87 -13.63
C ILE A 34 -5.98 -13.02 -13.12
N VAL A 35 -4.67 -12.80 -13.03
CA VAL A 35 -3.71 -13.75 -12.49
C VAL A 35 -3.32 -13.32 -11.08
N SER A 36 -3.45 -14.22 -10.11
CA SER A 36 -3.05 -13.97 -8.73
C SER A 36 -2.21 -15.12 -8.19
N ALA A 37 -1.17 -14.82 -7.40
CA ALA A 37 -0.38 -15.84 -6.73
C ALA A 37 -1.17 -16.64 -5.68
N THR A 38 -2.30 -16.09 -5.22
CA THR A 38 -3.17 -16.68 -4.20
C THR A 38 -4.63 -16.63 -4.65
N PRO A 39 -5.50 -17.55 -4.16
CA PRO A 39 -6.93 -17.52 -4.45
C PRO A 39 -7.66 -16.33 -3.82
N LEU A 40 -7.05 -15.70 -2.81
CA LEU A 40 -7.57 -14.48 -2.19
C LEU A 40 -7.19 -13.28 -3.04
N LEU A 41 -8.18 -12.42 -3.30
CA LEU A 41 -8.05 -11.14 -4.00
C LEU A 41 -8.27 -10.00 -3.01
N ARG A 42 -7.66 -8.84 -3.25
CA ARG A 42 -7.79 -7.67 -2.36
C ARG A 42 -8.57 -6.55 -3.00
N ARG A 43 -9.69 -6.22 -2.36
CA ARG A 43 -10.62 -5.18 -2.78
C ARG A 43 -10.51 -3.97 -1.85
N ALA A 44 -10.62 -2.76 -2.41
CA ALA A 44 -10.78 -1.54 -1.64
C ALA A 44 -12.26 -1.14 -1.68
N VAL A 45 -12.95 -1.27 -0.55
CA VAL A 45 -14.38 -0.97 -0.39
C VAL A 45 -14.51 0.43 0.20
N MET A 46 -15.28 1.30 -0.46
CA MET A 46 -15.56 2.64 0.05
C MET A 46 -16.42 2.54 1.31
N CYS A 47 -16.00 3.18 2.39
CA CYS A 47 -16.75 3.22 3.64
C CYS A 47 -17.50 4.55 3.78
N THR A 48 -16.85 5.65 3.42
CA THR A 48 -17.38 6.99 3.59
C THR A 48 -16.87 7.88 2.47
N GLN A 49 -17.79 8.58 1.82
CA GLN A 49 -17.45 9.67 0.89
C GLN A 49 -17.34 10.96 1.72
N LEU A 50 -16.21 11.64 1.64
CA LEU A 50 -15.87 12.84 2.45
C LEU A 50 -15.77 14.11 1.59
N GLY A 51 -15.94 13.98 0.28
CA GLY A 51 -15.87 15.02 -0.73
C GLY A 51 -16.16 14.40 -2.10
N ARG A 52 -15.93 15.11 -3.19
CA ARG A 52 -16.07 14.56 -4.55
C ARG A 52 -15.01 13.49 -4.86
N TYR A 53 -13.76 13.70 -4.47
CA TYR A 53 -12.63 12.78 -4.72
C TYR A 53 -11.96 12.29 -3.43
N VAL A 54 -12.32 12.86 -2.27
CA VAL A 54 -11.90 12.36 -0.96
C VAL A 54 -12.87 11.27 -0.48
N SER A 55 -12.37 10.04 -0.31
CA SER A 55 -13.13 8.97 0.36
C SER A 55 -12.24 8.15 1.30
N ALA A 56 -12.85 7.66 2.37
CA ALA A 56 -12.29 6.64 3.24
C ALA A 56 -12.63 5.25 2.71
N TYR A 57 -11.66 4.34 2.76
CA TYR A 57 -11.83 2.96 2.30
C TYR A 57 -11.32 1.96 3.32
N ARG A 58 -11.94 0.79 3.31
CA ARG A 58 -11.45 -0.43 3.97
C ARG A 58 -10.92 -1.39 2.92
N VAL A 59 -9.87 -2.13 3.29
CA VAL A 59 -9.33 -3.19 2.44
C VAL A 59 -9.86 -4.53 2.92
N GLU A 60 -10.42 -5.30 2.00
CA GLU A 60 -11.02 -6.61 2.26
C GLU A 60 -10.35 -7.70 1.41
N GLU A 61 -10.30 -8.92 1.95
CA GLU A 61 -9.89 -10.11 1.20
C GLU A 61 -11.14 -10.84 0.72
N THR A 62 -11.31 -10.97 -0.60
CA THR A 62 -12.45 -11.64 -1.22
C THR A 62 -12.02 -12.94 -1.90
N SER A 63 -12.97 -13.87 -2.02
CA SER A 63 -12.74 -15.14 -2.70
C SER A 63 -12.78 -14.96 -4.23
N SER A 64 -11.95 -15.73 -4.94
CA SER A 64 -12.03 -15.83 -6.40
C SER A 64 -13.41 -16.28 -6.91
N ASP A 65 -14.21 -16.94 -6.07
CA ASP A 65 -15.50 -17.50 -6.46
C ASP A 65 -16.57 -16.43 -6.76
N GLU A 66 -16.45 -15.24 -6.17
CA GLU A 66 -17.36 -14.11 -6.42
C GLU A 66 -17.37 -13.70 -7.90
N TRP A 67 -16.27 -13.91 -8.61
CA TRP A 67 -16.11 -13.54 -10.00
C TRP A 67 -16.73 -14.53 -10.99
N ARG A 68 -17.14 -15.72 -10.52
CA ARG A 68 -17.76 -16.76 -11.38
C ARG A 68 -19.11 -16.33 -11.95
N VAL A 69 -19.73 -15.30 -11.37
CA VAL A 69 -20.98 -14.72 -11.87
C VAL A 69 -20.83 -14.08 -13.25
N PHE A 70 -19.61 -13.70 -13.66
CA PHE A 70 -19.31 -13.14 -14.97
C PHE A 70 -18.67 -14.19 -15.88
N PRO A 71 -19.39 -14.76 -16.87
CA PRO A 71 -18.88 -15.88 -17.69
C PRO A 71 -17.64 -15.54 -18.53
N TRP A 72 -17.38 -14.25 -18.74
CA TRP A 72 -16.26 -13.71 -19.52
C TRP A 72 -15.06 -13.30 -18.65
N VAL A 73 -15.16 -13.48 -17.34
CA VAL A 73 -14.08 -13.23 -16.38
C VAL A 73 -13.52 -14.56 -15.86
N ARG A 74 -12.19 -14.65 -15.81
CA ARG A 74 -11.47 -15.80 -15.25
C ARG A 74 -10.50 -15.34 -14.17
N VAL A 75 -10.55 -15.96 -13.01
CA VAL A 75 -9.52 -15.82 -11.97
C VAL A 75 -8.56 -17.00 -12.08
N GLN A 76 -7.30 -16.73 -12.42
CA GLN A 76 -6.24 -17.71 -12.59
C GLN A 76 -5.29 -17.66 -11.40
N VAL A 77 -5.28 -18.69 -10.57
CA VAL A 77 -4.28 -18.81 -9.49
C VAL A 77 -2.98 -19.34 -10.08
N GLY A 78 -1.89 -18.58 -9.97
CA GLY A 78 -0.59 -18.93 -10.54
C GLY A 78 0.44 -17.83 -10.33
N ILE A 79 1.71 -18.20 -10.45
CA ILE A 79 2.84 -17.30 -10.24
C ILE A 79 3.39 -16.88 -11.61
N VAL A 80 3.41 -15.58 -11.88
CA VAL A 80 4.00 -15.03 -13.10
C VAL A 80 5.51 -15.15 -13.03
N GLU A 81 6.10 -15.92 -13.96
CA GLU A 81 7.56 -16.06 -14.05
C GLU A 81 8.15 -15.09 -15.09
N GLN A 82 7.45 -14.91 -16.20
CA GLN A 82 7.95 -14.15 -17.34
C GLN A 82 6.83 -13.62 -18.23
N ILE A 83 7.03 -12.43 -18.80
CA ILE A 83 6.16 -11.86 -19.84
C ILE A 83 6.95 -11.77 -21.14
N ASN A 84 6.44 -12.40 -22.21
CA ASN A 84 6.94 -12.21 -23.56
C ASN A 84 6.13 -11.12 -24.27
N VAL A 85 6.72 -9.94 -24.43
CA VAL A 85 6.07 -8.78 -25.04
C VAL A 85 5.93 -8.93 -26.55
N ALA A 86 6.92 -9.55 -27.20
CA ALA A 86 6.95 -9.71 -28.66
C ALA A 86 5.94 -10.78 -29.13
N GLN A 87 5.90 -11.92 -28.45
CA GLN A 87 5.00 -13.02 -28.75
C GLN A 87 3.67 -12.95 -27.98
N ARG A 88 3.46 -11.90 -27.18
CA ARG A 88 2.19 -11.57 -26.50
C ARG A 88 1.63 -12.69 -25.63
N TYR A 89 2.46 -13.23 -24.73
CA TYR A 89 2.02 -14.20 -23.73
C TYR A 89 2.74 -14.03 -22.38
N VAL A 90 2.13 -14.57 -21.32
CA VAL A 90 2.66 -14.65 -19.95
C VAL A 90 2.94 -16.11 -19.60
N ARG A 91 4.12 -16.41 -19.03
CA ARG A 91 4.44 -17.73 -18.45
C ARG A 91 4.03 -17.77 -17.00
N LEU A 92 3.17 -18.71 -16.67
CA LEU A 92 2.60 -18.93 -15.35
C LEU A 92 3.05 -20.27 -14.81
N ARG A 93 3.59 -20.29 -13.59
CA ARG A 93 3.78 -21.52 -12.83
C ARG A 93 2.55 -21.81 -11.99
N MET A 94 2.01 -23.01 -12.18
CA MET A 94 0.76 -23.47 -11.59
C MET A 94 1.02 -24.41 -10.40
N GLY A 95 0.38 -24.13 -9.26
CA GLY A 95 0.49 -24.95 -8.05
C GLY A 95 1.86 -24.88 -7.35
N ASP A 96 2.02 -25.71 -6.32
CA ASP A 96 3.27 -25.82 -5.53
C ASP A 96 4.34 -26.68 -6.22
N ALA A 97 3.95 -27.50 -7.21
CA ALA A 97 4.87 -28.30 -7.99
C ALA A 97 5.56 -27.42 -9.05
N ALA A 98 6.89 -27.48 -9.11
CA ALA A 98 7.72 -26.60 -9.94
C ALA A 98 7.51 -26.76 -11.46
N ASP A 99 6.80 -27.80 -11.91
CA ASP A 99 6.90 -28.30 -13.29
C ASP A 99 5.71 -27.97 -14.20
N VAL A 100 4.60 -27.43 -13.67
CA VAL A 100 3.44 -27.07 -14.52
C VAL A 100 3.55 -25.61 -14.95
N ILE A 101 4.18 -25.39 -16.10
CA ILE A 101 4.27 -24.07 -16.75
C ILE A 101 3.20 -23.95 -17.83
N THR A 102 2.33 -22.96 -17.70
CA THR A 102 1.29 -22.61 -18.68
C THR A 102 1.62 -21.29 -19.36
N GLN A 103 1.32 -21.19 -20.66
CA GLN A 103 1.41 -19.93 -21.40
C GLN A 103 0.00 -19.32 -21.55
N LEU A 104 -0.16 -18.08 -21.12
CA LEU A 104 -1.40 -17.32 -21.22
C LEU A 104 -1.24 -16.20 -22.27
N PRO A 105 -1.84 -16.30 -23.46
CA PRO A 105 -1.77 -15.25 -24.48
C PRO A 105 -2.59 -14.02 -24.09
N PHE A 106 -2.24 -12.86 -24.62
CA PHE A 106 -2.96 -11.60 -24.39
C PHE A 106 -3.00 -10.70 -25.63
N ASP A 107 -4.10 -9.98 -25.82
CA ASP A 107 -4.19 -8.83 -26.73
C ASP A 107 -3.87 -7.53 -25.97
N PHE A 108 -4.34 -7.44 -24.72
CA PHE A 108 -4.12 -6.35 -23.78
C PHE A 108 -3.56 -6.89 -22.46
N LEU A 109 -2.58 -6.22 -21.88
CA LEU A 109 -1.94 -6.61 -20.62
C LEU A 109 -1.92 -5.44 -19.63
N CYS A 110 -2.36 -5.67 -18.40
CA CYS A 110 -2.22 -4.73 -17.29
C CYS A 110 -1.38 -5.35 -16.17
N ILE A 111 -0.24 -4.73 -15.85
CA ILE A 111 0.68 -5.22 -14.83
C ILE A 111 0.38 -4.50 -13.51
N CYS A 112 -0.13 -5.23 -12.53
CA CYS A 112 -0.58 -4.73 -11.21
C CYS A 112 0.08 -5.50 -10.06
N MET A 113 1.35 -5.90 -10.24
CA MET A 113 2.03 -6.85 -9.34
C MET A 113 2.63 -6.20 -8.07
N GLY A 114 2.35 -4.92 -7.84
CA GLY A 114 2.71 -4.21 -6.61
C GLY A 114 4.22 -4.05 -6.36
N ALA A 115 4.61 -4.08 -5.09
CA ALA A 115 5.96 -3.78 -4.63
C ALA A 115 6.49 -4.81 -3.62
N LEU A 116 7.81 -4.88 -3.53
CA LEU A 116 8.58 -5.72 -2.59
C LEU A 116 9.09 -4.89 -1.41
N PRO A 117 9.16 -5.44 -0.20
CA PRO A 117 9.77 -4.75 0.93
C PRO A 117 11.26 -4.52 0.69
N ARG A 118 11.75 -3.34 1.07
CA ARG A 118 13.20 -3.07 1.15
C ARG A 118 13.73 -3.66 2.45
N ILE A 119 14.92 -4.24 2.39
CA ILE A 119 15.67 -4.71 3.56
C ILE A 119 17.04 -4.04 3.50
N PRO A 120 17.55 -3.45 4.58
CA PRO A 120 18.90 -2.87 4.59
C PRO A 120 19.96 -3.88 4.14
N LYS A 121 20.94 -3.43 3.34
CA LYS A 121 21.96 -4.31 2.74
C LYS A 121 22.71 -5.13 3.79
N ALA A 122 23.08 -4.51 4.91
CA ALA A 122 23.73 -5.18 6.03
C ALA A 122 22.87 -6.31 6.61
N VAL A 123 21.57 -6.06 6.79
CA VAL A 123 20.61 -7.04 7.31
C VAL A 123 20.40 -8.18 6.31
N SER A 124 20.21 -7.86 5.02
CA SER A 124 20.04 -8.86 3.96
C SER A 124 21.25 -9.79 3.85
N LEU A 125 22.47 -9.23 3.91
CA LEU A 125 23.71 -10.00 3.88
C LEU A 125 23.88 -10.88 5.12
N ALA A 126 23.51 -10.39 6.31
CA ALA A 126 23.54 -11.16 7.55
C ALA A 126 22.57 -12.35 7.50
N SER A 127 21.32 -12.12 7.07
CA SER A 127 20.31 -13.16 6.91
C SER A 127 20.74 -14.24 5.90
N ALA A 128 21.45 -13.86 4.84
CA ALA A 128 21.97 -14.81 3.87
C ALA A 128 23.15 -15.65 4.40
N ARG A 129 23.94 -15.10 5.33
CA ARG A 129 25.10 -15.77 5.95
C ARG A 129 24.72 -16.67 7.13
N CYS A 130 23.64 -16.35 7.83
CA CYS A 130 23.21 -17.06 9.04
C CYS A 130 21.70 -17.29 9.03
N SER A 131 21.27 -18.55 8.94
CA SER A 131 19.85 -18.92 8.94
C SER A 131 19.14 -18.50 10.22
N ALA A 132 19.80 -18.57 11.37
CA ALA A 132 19.24 -18.12 12.65
C ALA A 132 18.90 -16.62 12.64
N VAL A 133 19.71 -15.79 11.97
CA VAL A 133 19.39 -14.37 11.74
C VAL A 133 18.17 -14.26 10.83
N GLY A 134 18.16 -14.95 9.68
CA GLY A 134 17.04 -14.93 8.73
C GLY A 134 15.70 -15.43 9.31
N GLU A 135 15.72 -16.25 10.35
CA GLU A 135 14.52 -16.67 11.07
C GLU A 135 13.94 -15.59 11.99
N ARG A 136 14.78 -14.64 12.45
CA ARG A 136 14.42 -13.55 13.36
C ARG A 136 14.30 -12.18 12.68
N VAL A 137 14.61 -12.08 11.40
CA VAL A 137 14.42 -10.87 10.59
C VAL A 137 13.14 -11.02 9.77
N LEU A 138 12.18 -10.12 9.98
CA LEU A 138 10.91 -10.11 9.25
C LEU A 138 10.64 -8.76 8.58
N THR A 139 9.88 -8.80 7.50
CA THR A 139 9.22 -7.65 6.87
C THR A 139 7.72 -7.83 7.01
N ILE A 140 6.95 -6.75 7.01
CA ILE A 140 5.48 -6.80 6.99
C ILE A 140 5.00 -6.26 5.64
N ARG A 141 4.34 -7.10 4.84
CA ARG A 141 3.83 -6.72 3.50
C ARG A 141 2.48 -7.33 3.16
N ASP A 142 2.26 -8.60 3.46
CA ASP A 142 1.08 -9.39 3.11
C ASP A 142 0.58 -10.24 4.29
N THR A 143 -0.52 -10.97 4.10
CA THR A 143 -1.12 -11.83 5.14
C THR A 143 -0.16 -12.91 5.66
N ASP A 144 0.67 -13.49 4.79
CA ASP A 144 1.60 -14.56 5.15
C ASP A 144 2.73 -14.00 6.05
N SER A 145 3.27 -12.83 5.72
CA SER A 145 4.30 -12.14 6.50
C SER A 145 3.80 -11.70 7.88
N VAL A 146 2.56 -11.22 7.97
CA VAL A 146 1.91 -10.84 9.23
C VAL A 146 1.69 -12.06 10.11
N GLU A 147 1.28 -13.18 9.54
CA GLU A 147 1.11 -14.39 10.32
C GLU A 147 2.45 -14.92 10.84
N ARG A 148 3.50 -14.93 10.01
CA ARG A 148 4.84 -15.31 10.46
C ARG A 148 5.29 -14.43 11.64
N PHE A 149 5.00 -13.14 11.57
CA PHE A 149 5.26 -12.21 12.66
C PHE A 149 4.46 -12.55 13.93
N ARG A 150 3.14 -12.75 13.84
CA ARG A 150 2.30 -13.13 14.98
C ARG A 150 2.77 -14.41 15.66
N ALA A 151 3.06 -15.45 14.87
CA ALA A 151 3.55 -16.73 15.38
C ALA A 151 4.88 -16.58 16.14
N LEU A 152 5.82 -15.80 15.58
CA LEU A 152 7.11 -15.55 16.19
C LEU A 152 7.00 -14.68 17.45
N LEU A 153 6.20 -13.61 17.41
CA LEU A 153 5.93 -12.73 18.54
C LEU A 153 5.31 -13.51 19.70
N ALA A 154 4.26 -14.28 19.43
CA ALA A 154 3.59 -15.09 20.45
C ALA A 154 4.52 -16.17 21.04
N ARG A 155 5.48 -16.70 20.27
CA ARG A 155 6.53 -17.59 20.80
C ARG A 155 7.46 -16.84 21.75
N ILE A 156 8.02 -15.71 21.31
CA ILE A 156 8.94 -14.89 22.09
C ILE A 156 8.28 -14.46 23.42
N VAL A 157 7.05 -13.94 23.38
CA VAL A 157 6.32 -13.47 24.56
C VAL A 157 5.97 -14.63 25.52
N ARG A 158 5.55 -15.79 25.00
CA ARG A 158 5.28 -16.95 25.87
C ARG A 158 6.52 -17.50 26.55
N ASP A 159 7.67 -17.44 25.88
CA ASP A 159 8.95 -17.85 26.46
C ASP A 159 9.40 -16.89 27.59
N GLN A 160 9.03 -15.60 27.54
CA GLN A 160 9.27 -14.65 28.65
C GLN A 160 8.61 -15.10 29.96
N HIS A 161 7.36 -15.59 29.91
CA HIS A 161 6.64 -16.03 31.10
C HIS A 161 7.31 -17.23 31.82
N ARG A 162 8.29 -17.89 31.17
CA ARG A 162 9.11 -18.95 31.76
C ARG A 162 10.42 -18.47 32.36
N LYS A 163 10.93 -17.29 31.95
CA LYS A 163 12.21 -16.73 32.39
C LYS A 163 11.95 -15.34 32.99
N SER A 164 11.68 -15.30 34.30
CA SER A 164 11.26 -14.11 35.08
C SER A 164 12.20 -12.90 35.08
N ALA A 165 13.18 -12.81 34.17
CA ALA A 165 14.23 -11.80 34.19
C ALA A 165 14.57 -11.16 32.82
N ASN A 166 13.92 -11.52 31.72
CA ASN A 166 14.27 -10.95 30.40
C ASN A 166 13.03 -10.51 29.62
N ASP A 167 12.81 -9.19 29.54
CA ASP A 167 11.81 -8.61 28.64
C ASP A 167 12.18 -8.95 27.19
N ALA A 168 11.17 -9.17 26.34
CA ALA A 168 11.41 -9.35 24.91
C ALA A 168 11.89 -8.04 24.35
N ARG A 169 12.83 -8.14 23.41
CA ARG A 169 13.43 -7.00 22.75
C ARG A 169 13.13 -7.09 21.27
N ILE A 170 12.45 -6.07 20.76
CA ILE A 170 12.09 -5.98 19.35
C ILE A 170 12.76 -4.72 18.80
N VAL A 171 13.51 -4.88 17.71
CA VAL A 171 14.03 -3.73 16.97
C VAL A 171 13.15 -3.50 15.75
N ILE A 172 12.69 -2.26 15.55
CA ILE A 172 11.99 -1.81 14.35
C ILE A 172 12.94 -0.92 13.57
N VAL A 173 13.13 -1.17 12.28
CA VAL A 173 13.94 -0.32 11.39
C VAL A 173 13.07 0.26 10.30
N GLY A 174 13.09 1.59 10.15
CA GLY A 174 12.33 2.32 9.15
C GLY A 174 11.31 3.27 9.76
N ASN A 175 10.82 4.22 8.98
CA ASN A 175 10.11 5.41 9.48
C ASN A 175 8.74 5.65 8.80
N GLY A 176 8.20 4.63 8.13
CA GLY A 176 6.91 4.69 7.44
C GLY A 176 5.73 4.26 8.30
N GLY A 177 4.54 4.25 7.72
CA GLY A 177 3.28 3.98 8.44
C GLY A 177 3.24 2.62 9.15
N ILE A 178 3.80 1.57 8.55
CA ILE A 178 3.93 0.25 9.19
C ILE A 178 4.80 0.35 10.46
N ALA A 179 5.90 1.10 10.41
CA ALA A 179 6.81 1.26 11.54
C ALA A 179 6.14 2.05 12.68
N MET A 180 5.42 3.13 12.33
CA MET A 180 4.66 3.93 13.29
C MET A 180 3.62 3.09 14.03
N GLU A 181 2.80 2.32 13.30
CA GLU A 181 1.80 1.44 13.91
C GLU A 181 2.44 0.36 14.79
N LEU A 182 3.55 -0.24 14.34
CA LEU A 182 4.28 -1.24 15.13
C LEU A 182 4.85 -0.63 16.41
N ALA A 183 5.48 0.54 16.35
CA ALA A 183 6.01 1.23 17.52
C ALA A 183 4.89 1.61 18.50
N TYR A 184 3.75 2.06 17.96
CA TYR A 184 2.56 2.39 18.74
C TYR A 184 2.04 1.19 19.54
N VAL A 185 1.89 0.02 18.91
CA VAL A 185 1.27 -1.16 19.53
C VAL A 185 2.26 -2.02 20.34
N LEU A 186 3.50 -2.19 19.87
CA LEU A 186 4.43 -3.16 20.47
C LEU A 186 5.01 -2.74 21.81
N GLN A 187 4.99 -1.46 22.14
CA GLN A 187 5.48 -0.95 23.43
C GLN A 187 4.62 -1.40 24.65
N ASP A 188 3.46 -2.04 24.40
CA ASP A 188 2.64 -2.73 25.43
C ASP A 188 2.95 -4.24 25.56
N ILE A 189 3.87 -4.74 24.74
CA ILE A 189 4.16 -6.17 24.60
C ILE A 189 5.63 -6.45 24.91
N ALA A 190 6.54 -5.56 24.52
CA ALA A 190 7.97 -5.76 24.58
C ALA A 190 8.72 -4.42 24.73
N ARG A 191 10.00 -4.50 25.10
CA ARG A 191 10.92 -3.38 24.89
C ARG A 191 11.16 -3.22 23.39
N VAL A 192 10.97 -2.01 22.90
CA VAL A 192 11.06 -1.66 21.49
C VAL A 192 12.16 -0.63 21.31
N ASP A 193 13.14 -0.95 20.46
CA ASP A 193 14.11 -0.02 19.94
C ASP A 193 13.72 0.32 18.50
N TRP A 194 13.28 1.55 18.27
CA TRP A 194 12.86 2.02 16.96
C TRP A 194 13.97 2.86 16.32
N VAL A 195 14.57 2.32 15.26
CA VAL A 195 15.71 2.89 14.53
C VAL A 195 15.21 3.57 13.26
N ILE A 196 15.47 4.88 13.17
CA ILE A 196 15.17 5.70 12.00
C ILE A 196 16.41 6.42 11.49
N ARG A 197 16.51 6.53 10.16
CA ARG A 197 17.62 7.25 9.51
C ARG A 197 17.41 8.76 9.46
N ASP A 198 16.21 9.20 9.81
CA ASP A 198 15.73 10.57 9.68
C ASP A 198 15.74 11.26 11.06
N ASP A 199 15.62 12.58 11.05
CA ASP A 199 15.66 13.45 12.24
C ASP A 199 14.31 13.55 12.98
N HIS A 200 13.21 13.16 12.32
CA HIS A 200 11.86 13.13 12.91
C HIS A 200 11.07 11.88 12.48
N LEU A 201 10.01 11.58 13.24
CA LEU A 201 9.21 10.37 13.06
C LEU A 201 8.20 10.55 11.93
N GLY A 202 7.89 9.47 11.20
CA GLY A 202 6.84 9.50 10.18
C GLY A 202 7.13 10.43 9.01
N GLN A 203 8.41 10.69 8.68
CA GLN A 203 8.83 11.66 7.66
C GLN A 203 8.13 11.43 6.31
N ALA A 204 7.75 10.19 5.98
CA ALA A 204 7.00 9.90 4.76
C ALA A 204 5.64 10.61 4.66
N PHE A 205 5.05 11.01 5.79
CA PHE A 205 3.70 11.59 5.90
C PHE A 205 3.65 12.94 6.60
N PHE A 206 4.65 13.27 7.42
CA PHE A 206 4.66 14.47 8.25
C PHE A 206 5.99 15.20 8.12
N ASP A 207 5.97 16.51 8.35
CA ASP A 207 7.19 17.22 8.72
C ASP A 207 7.42 17.15 10.24
N ALA A 208 8.55 17.68 10.70
CA ALA A 208 8.94 17.61 12.10
C ALA A 208 7.88 18.23 13.04
N ALA A 209 7.28 19.35 12.66
CA ALA A 209 6.30 20.05 13.51
C ALA A 209 5.00 19.24 13.69
N VAL A 210 4.43 18.70 12.59
CA VAL A 210 3.23 17.83 12.72
C VAL A 210 3.58 16.53 13.43
N SER A 211 4.78 15.99 13.18
CA SER A 211 5.26 14.77 13.83
C SER A 211 5.36 14.96 15.35
N ASP A 212 6.03 16.00 15.81
CA ASP A 212 6.17 16.31 17.23
C ASP A 212 4.81 16.51 17.90
N LEU A 213 3.89 17.21 17.22
CA LEU A 213 2.51 17.34 17.68
C LEU A 213 1.84 15.98 17.83
N LEU A 214 1.82 15.16 16.77
CA LEU A 214 1.18 13.83 16.74
C LEU A 214 1.67 12.93 17.89
N TRP A 215 2.98 12.94 18.17
CA TRP A 215 3.59 12.13 19.22
C TRP A 215 3.52 12.77 20.63
N SER A 216 3.21 14.06 20.73
CA SER A 216 2.98 14.75 22.01
C SER A 216 1.55 14.62 22.53
N LEU A 217 0.59 14.41 21.62
CA LEU A 217 -0.82 14.36 21.97
C LEU A 217 -1.17 13.00 22.60
N PRO A 218 -2.03 12.98 23.64
CA PRO A 218 -2.48 11.74 24.24
C PRO A 218 -3.21 10.91 23.17
N THR A 219 -2.67 9.73 22.84
CA THR A 219 -3.28 8.84 21.86
C THR A 219 -4.58 8.31 22.43
N ARG A 220 -5.72 8.81 21.93
CA ARG A 220 -7.05 8.51 22.45
C ARG A 220 -7.46 7.05 22.37
N ASN A 221 -6.91 6.29 21.44
CA ASN A 221 -7.50 5.01 21.10
C ASN A 221 -6.85 3.84 21.87
N ALA A 222 -6.79 3.95 23.19
CA ALA A 222 -6.33 2.88 24.08
C ALA A 222 -7.09 1.57 23.82
N ALA A 223 -8.39 1.65 23.51
CA ALA A 223 -9.21 0.51 23.09
C ALA A 223 -8.73 -0.12 21.79
N ARG A 224 -8.44 0.67 20.75
CA ARG A 224 -7.86 0.17 19.48
C ARG A 224 -6.49 -0.46 19.73
N ARG A 225 -5.62 0.19 20.50
CA ARG A 225 -4.28 -0.34 20.82
C ARG A 225 -4.36 -1.66 21.59
N ALA A 226 -5.25 -1.73 22.60
CA ALA A 226 -5.54 -2.96 23.33
C ALA A 226 -6.09 -4.06 22.41
N SER A 227 -6.98 -3.71 21.48
CA SER A 227 -7.53 -4.66 20.50
C SER A 227 -6.46 -5.19 19.54
N ALA A 228 -5.61 -4.31 19.01
CA ALA A 228 -4.49 -4.69 18.15
C ALA A 228 -3.50 -5.61 18.91
N ARG A 229 -3.18 -5.28 20.15
CA ARG A 229 -2.35 -6.11 21.04
C ARG A 229 -2.98 -7.49 21.26
N ALA A 230 -4.26 -7.54 21.61
CA ALA A 230 -4.98 -8.79 21.83
C ALA A 230 -4.96 -9.66 20.56
N TRP A 231 -5.16 -9.05 19.39
CA TRP A 231 -5.13 -9.75 18.12
C TRP A 231 -3.72 -10.26 17.73
N LEU A 232 -2.67 -9.47 17.97
CA LEU A 232 -1.28 -9.89 17.71
C LEU A 232 -0.88 -11.12 18.54
N LEU A 233 -1.42 -11.24 19.76
CA LEU A 233 -1.12 -12.32 20.70
C LEU A 233 -2.14 -13.46 20.72
N SER A 234 -3.27 -13.32 20.02
CA SER A 234 -4.31 -14.35 20.00
C SER A 234 -3.80 -15.66 19.38
N ARG A 235 -4.26 -16.78 19.94
CA ARG A 235 -4.03 -18.11 19.34
C ARG A 235 -5.01 -18.25 18.17
N ARG A 236 -4.54 -18.77 17.04
CA ARG A 236 -5.42 -19.13 15.92
C ARG A 236 -6.25 -20.35 16.31
N ASP A 237 -7.56 -20.18 16.40
CA ASP A 237 -8.53 -21.30 16.44
C ASP A 237 -9.26 -21.46 15.08
N ASP A 238 -9.00 -20.56 14.14
CA ASP A 238 -9.88 -20.18 13.03
C ASP A 238 -9.22 -20.29 11.64
N MET A 239 -8.06 -20.93 11.54
CA MET A 239 -7.43 -21.21 10.24
C MET A 239 -7.51 -22.67 9.87
N PRO A 240 -7.86 -22.97 8.60
CA PRO A 240 -7.95 -24.35 8.18
C PRO A 240 -6.59 -25.04 8.37
N PRO A 241 -6.57 -26.27 8.91
CA PRO A 241 -5.34 -27.00 9.26
C PRO A 241 -4.37 -27.20 8.07
N GLU A 242 -4.80 -26.91 6.85
CA GLU A 242 -4.04 -27.01 5.61
C GLU A 242 -3.33 -25.71 5.17
N TRP A 243 -3.51 -24.58 5.87
CA TRP A 243 -2.83 -23.34 5.48
C TRP A 243 -1.33 -23.39 5.76
N LYS A 244 -0.53 -23.33 4.70
CA LYS A 244 0.93 -23.27 4.74
C LYS A 244 1.40 -21.88 4.31
N ILE A 245 2.41 -21.36 5.01
CA ILE A 245 3.12 -20.15 4.59
C ILE A 245 3.71 -20.43 3.21
N ARG A 246 3.36 -19.60 2.22
CA ARG A 246 3.86 -19.76 0.85
C ARG A 246 5.14 -18.95 0.66
N PRO A 247 6.12 -19.43 -0.13
CA PRO A 247 7.33 -18.68 -0.44
C PRO A 247 7.08 -17.67 -1.57
N VAL A 248 5.95 -16.95 -1.52
CA VAL A 248 5.50 -16.04 -2.57
C VAL A 248 4.98 -14.77 -1.94
N VAL A 249 5.27 -13.63 -2.56
CA VAL A 249 4.75 -12.33 -2.10
C VAL A 249 3.29 -12.22 -2.49
N GLY A 250 2.44 -12.00 -1.49
CA GLY A 250 1.03 -11.72 -1.64
C GLY A 250 0.74 -10.25 -1.92
N ALA A 251 -0.55 -9.93 -2.00
CA ALA A 251 -0.99 -8.56 -2.12
C ALA A 251 -0.63 -7.72 -0.88
N GLY A 252 -0.33 -6.43 -1.09
CA GLY A 252 0.04 -5.49 -0.02
C GLY A 252 -1.10 -5.24 0.97
N LEU A 253 -0.76 -5.14 2.27
CA LEU A 253 -1.71 -4.88 3.37
C LEU A 253 -2.40 -3.53 3.25
N GLY A 254 -3.66 -3.50 3.67
CA GLY A 254 -4.40 -2.25 3.91
C GLY A 254 -4.08 -1.63 5.28
N PRO A 255 -4.66 -0.47 5.58
CA PRO A 255 -4.39 0.26 6.81
C PRO A 255 -4.86 -0.48 8.08
N ASP A 256 -5.90 -1.31 7.99
CA ASP A 256 -6.49 -2.05 9.12
C ASP A 256 -5.86 -3.43 9.38
N TRP A 257 -4.63 -3.66 8.94
CA TRP A 257 -4.03 -5.00 8.97
C TRP A 257 -3.86 -5.59 10.39
N MET A 258 -3.83 -4.76 11.43
CA MET A 258 -3.79 -5.20 12.84
C MET A 258 -5.16 -5.53 13.44
N ARG A 259 -6.24 -5.51 12.65
CA ARG A 259 -7.61 -5.83 13.09
C ARG A 259 -8.07 -7.23 12.65
N GLY A 260 -7.14 -8.06 12.16
CA GLY A 260 -7.45 -9.41 11.67
C GLY A 260 -7.92 -9.51 10.23
N GLY A 261 -8.12 -8.36 9.57
CA GLY A 261 -8.85 -8.30 8.32
C GLY A 261 -10.31 -8.72 8.53
N SER A 262 -11.26 -8.00 7.97
CA SER A 262 -12.63 -8.53 7.92
C SER A 262 -12.63 -9.68 6.89
N ARG A 263 -12.23 -10.89 7.31
CA ARG A 263 -12.39 -12.10 6.50
C ARG A 263 -13.87 -12.44 6.50
N ASP A 264 -14.50 -12.37 5.34
CA ASP A 264 -15.90 -12.71 5.11
C ASP A 264 -16.88 -12.06 6.10
N ARG A 265 -17.16 -10.75 5.92
CA ARG A 265 -18.58 -10.37 6.07
C ARG A 265 -19.22 -10.70 4.73
N LYS A 266 -19.99 -11.79 4.69
CA LYS A 266 -20.85 -12.18 3.56
C LYS A 266 -21.96 -11.14 3.34
N GLU A 267 -21.63 -9.88 3.14
CA GLU A 267 -22.54 -8.96 2.47
C GLU A 267 -22.35 -9.20 0.97
N LEU A 268 -23.13 -10.16 0.47
CA LEU A 268 -23.34 -10.42 -0.95
C LEU A 268 -23.81 -9.12 -1.62
N LEU A 269 -22.88 -8.33 -2.14
CA LEU A 269 -23.18 -7.10 -2.87
C LEU A 269 -23.00 -7.28 -4.38
N LEU A 270 -23.38 -8.43 -4.94
CA LEU A 270 -23.44 -8.61 -6.39
C LEU A 270 -24.57 -9.58 -6.77
N TRP A 271 -25.79 -9.08 -6.87
CA TRP A 271 -26.78 -9.69 -7.78
C TRP A 271 -26.56 -9.14 -9.19
N PRO A 272 -26.59 -9.97 -10.26
CA PRO A 272 -26.20 -9.57 -11.61
C PRO A 272 -26.89 -8.29 -12.13
N GLU A 273 -28.18 -8.13 -11.81
CA GLU A 273 -28.97 -6.97 -12.25
C GLU A 273 -28.70 -5.71 -11.41
N GLN A 274 -28.23 -5.88 -10.17
CA GLN A 274 -27.82 -4.79 -9.28
C GLN A 274 -26.33 -4.49 -9.36
N ALA A 275 -25.46 -5.39 -9.83
CA ALA A 275 -24.04 -5.11 -10.00
C ALA A 275 -23.82 -4.04 -11.08
N SER A 276 -24.54 -4.12 -12.20
CA SER A 276 -24.48 -3.11 -13.26
C SER A 276 -25.11 -1.79 -12.78
N ALA A 277 -26.27 -1.85 -12.11
CA ALA A 277 -26.94 -0.65 -11.59
C ALA A 277 -26.18 0.01 -10.42
N HIS A 278 -25.68 -0.74 -9.44
CA HIS A 278 -24.98 -0.21 -8.26
C HIS A 278 -23.56 0.26 -8.61
N LEU A 279 -22.86 -0.36 -9.59
CA LEU A 279 -21.62 0.20 -10.13
C LEU A 279 -21.88 1.44 -11.00
N GLN A 280 -22.99 1.49 -11.76
CA GLN A 280 -23.40 2.71 -12.48
C GLN A 280 -23.86 3.82 -11.53
N THR A 281 -24.48 3.50 -10.39
CA THR A 281 -24.95 4.49 -9.40
C THR A 281 -23.82 4.96 -8.47
N THR A 282 -22.78 4.13 -8.23
CA THR A 282 -21.54 4.57 -7.54
C THR A 282 -20.70 5.50 -8.44
N LEU A 283 -21.00 5.57 -9.73
CA LEU A 283 -20.34 6.44 -10.72
C LEU A 283 -21.23 7.60 -11.21
N MET A 284 -22.50 7.66 -10.82
CA MET A 284 -23.37 8.83 -11.06
C MET A 284 -24.41 8.97 -9.94
N GLN A 285 -24.36 10.13 -9.29
CA GLN A 285 -25.35 10.77 -8.40
C GLN A 285 -25.14 10.74 -6.88
N GLN A 286 -24.98 11.97 -6.38
CA GLN A 286 -25.33 12.51 -5.08
C GLN A 286 -26.68 11.95 -4.57
N HIS A 287 -26.71 11.46 -3.33
CA HIS A 287 -27.62 11.91 -2.26
C HIS A 287 -27.34 11.15 -0.95
N PHE A 288 -27.47 11.90 0.15
CA PHE A 288 -27.27 11.53 1.55
C PHE A 288 -28.07 10.31 2.01
N GLU A 289 -27.45 9.46 2.85
CA GLU A 289 -28.11 8.85 4.01
C GLU A 289 -27.04 8.43 5.04
N SER A 290 -27.05 9.12 6.17
CA SER A 290 -26.18 8.88 7.33
C SER A 290 -26.52 7.56 8.01
N VAL A 291 -25.56 6.63 8.11
CA VAL A 291 -25.70 5.45 8.97
C VAL A 291 -24.79 5.61 10.17
N SER A 292 -25.37 6.02 11.30
CA SER A 292 -24.78 5.94 12.62
C SER A 292 -24.64 4.48 13.04
N ALA A 293 -23.41 3.95 13.11
CA ALA A 293 -23.15 2.68 13.77
C ALA A 293 -22.90 2.93 15.26
N ALA A 294 -23.91 2.63 16.09
CA ALA A 294 -23.80 2.63 17.53
C ALA A 294 -22.78 1.57 17.97
N VAL A 295 -21.77 2.00 18.74
CA VAL A 295 -20.90 1.12 19.51
C VAL A 295 -21.35 1.18 20.96
N ASP A 296 -21.60 0.00 21.52
CA ASP A 296 -22.09 -0.21 22.88
C ASP A 296 -21.02 0.21 23.89
N GLU A 297 -21.19 1.38 24.51
CA GLU A 297 -20.32 1.89 25.55
C GLU A 297 -20.73 1.34 26.93
N SER A 298 -19.97 0.39 27.44
CA SER A 298 -19.85 0.24 28.89
C SER A 298 -18.44 -0.21 29.29
N GLN A 299 -17.60 0.76 29.62
CA GLN A 299 -16.80 0.78 30.86
C GLN A 299 -15.92 2.03 30.86
N ALA A 300 -16.27 2.98 31.73
CA ALA A 300 -15.51 4.18 32.00
C ALA A 300 -14.14 3.81 32.62
N ALA A 301 -13.05 4.25 32.00
CA ALA A 301 -11.73 4.22 32.58
C ALA A 301 -11.20 5.65 32.76
N ASN A 302 -10.92 5.98 34.02
CA ASN A 302 -10.31 7.21 34.48
C ASN A 302 -8.91 7.33 33.85
N THR A 303 -8.68 8.31 32.97
CA THR A 303 -7.46 8.39 32.16
C THR A 303 -6.58 9.55 32.64
N GLN A 304 -5.49 9.21 33.35
CA GLN A 304 -4.35 10.11 33.53
C GLN A 304 -3.52 10.09 32.23
N GLN A 305 -2.94 11.24 31.85
CA GLN A 305 -2.01 11.36 30.73
C GLN A 305 -0.87 10.33 30.88
N GLU A 306 -0.78 9.36 29.97
CA GLU A 306 0.36 8.44 29.94
C GLU A 306 1.52 9.06 29.14
N PRO A 307 2.72 9.19 29.73
CA PRO A 307 3.93 9.51 28.98
C PRO A 307 4.31 8.32 28.06
N VAL A 308 5.13 8.58 27.04
CA VAL A 308 5.75 7.53 26.21
C VAL A 308 6.29 6.42 27.13
N SER A 309 5.80 5.20 26.95
CA SER A 309 6.12 4.06 27.81
C SER A 309 7.63 3.91 27.94
N ALA A 310 8.12 3.61 29.15
CA ALA A 310 9.54 3.31 29.41
C ALA A 310 10.09 2.14 28.56
N GLN A 311 9.21 1.45 27.81
CA GLN A 311 9.52 0.35 26.91
C GLN A 311 9.85 0.78 25.47
N LEU A 312 9.58 2.02 25.03
CA LEU A 312 9.92 2.49 23.67
C LEU A 312 11.13 3.43 23.68
N ARG A 313 12.22 3.04 23.03
CA ARG A 313 13.39 3.87 22.77
C ARG A 313 13.48 4.19 21.28
N ILE A 314 13.72 5.46 20.95
CA ILE A 314 13.85 5.92 19.57
C ILE A 314 15.31 6.29 19.30
N HIS A 315 15.87 5.74 18.24
CA HIS A 315 17.21 6.00 17.74
C HIS A 315 17.09 6.76 16.42
N ARG A 316 17.43 8.06 16.44
CA ARG A 316 17.34 8.94 15.27
C ARG A 316 18.68 9.06 14.55
N ASP A 317 18.65 9.56 13.32
CA ASP A 317 19.86 9.85 12.53
C ASP A 317 20.84 8.67 12.43
N CYS A 318 20.33 7.43 12.47
CA CYS A 318 21.17 6.24 12.44
C CYS A 318 20.59 5.10 11.61
N THR A 319 21.47 4.22 11.17
CA THR A 319 21.14 3.06 10.32
C THR A 319 21.77 1.80 10.87
N VAL A 320 21.22 0.64 10.50
CA VAL A 320 21.81 -0.66 10.84
C VAL A 320 22.98 -0.97 9.89
N VAL A 321 24.18 -1.12 10.46
CA VAL A 321 25.41 -1.39 9.70
C VAL A 321 25.89 -2.84 9.79
N ALA A 322 25.50 -3.57 10.84
CA ALA A 322 25.78 -4.99 10.97
C ALA A 322 24.70 -5.70 11.81
N VAL A 323 24.48 -6.98 11.51
CA VAL A 323 23.65 -7.87 12.31
C VAL A 323 24.37 -9.21 12.44
N ASP A 324 24.51 -9.69 13.68
CA ASP A 324 25.16 -10.95 13.99
C ASP A 324 24.28 -11.80 14.91
N TRP A 325 24.52 -13.11 14.92
CA TRP A 325 23.93 -14.02 15.90
C TRP A 325 24.90 -14.18 17.07
N GLN A 326 24.52 -13.76 18.27
CA GLN A 326 25.34 -13.90 19.47
C GLN A 326 24.77 -14.91 20.44
N THR A 327 25.59 -15.85 20.87
CA THR A 327 25.40 -16.60 22.11
C THR A 327 26.03 -15.80 23.26
N PRO A 328 25.42 -15.72 24.45
CA PRO A 328 25.98 -15.00 25.58
C PRO A 328 27.44 -15.43 25.84
N ARG A 329 28.36 -14.47 26.00
CA ARG A 329 29.75 -14.74 26.38
C ARG A 329 29.87 -14.74 27.90
N HIS A 330 30.70 -15.63 28.44
CA HIS A 330 31.14 -15.62 29.83
C HIS A 330 31.92 -14.32 30.10
N ASP A 331 31.54 -13.56 31.12
CA ASP A 331 32.51 -12.68 31.79
C ASP A 331 33.47 -13.59 32.56
N HIS A 332 34.71 -13.72 32.08
CA HIS A 332 35.78 -14.30 32.87
C HIS A 332 36.27 -13.27 33.89
N GLY A 333 35.51 -13.13 34.97
CA GLY A 333 35.88 -12.37 36.16
C GLY A 333 35.82 -13.26 37.40
N SER A 334 36.98 -13.51 37.99
CA SER A 334 37.24 -14.29 39.22
C SER A 334 37.37 -15.81 39.03
N GLU A 335 38.62 -16.25 38.99
CA GLU A 335 39.03 -17.62 39.32
C GLU A 335 38.75 -17.89 40.81
N THR A 336 37.62 -18.54 41.12
CA THR A 336 37.57 -19.51 42.23
C THR A 336 36.55 -20.57 41.88
N ALA A 337 37.03 -21.81 41.82
CA ALA A 337 36.31 -23.01 41.46
C ALA A 337 35.13 -23.33 42.40
N THR A 338 34.00 -23.73 41.83
CA THR A 338 33.40 -25.05 42.07
C THR A 338 32.52 -25.43 40.88
N ASP A 339 32.79 -26.61 40.33
CA ASP A 339 32.14 -27.19 39.18
C ASP A 339 30.63 -27.35 39.36
N ASN A 340 29.87 -26.71 38.47
CA ASN A 340 28.70 -27.30 37.88
C ASN A 340 28.54 -26.69 36.47
N PRO A 341 28.78 -27.44 35.37
CA PRO A 341 28.58 -26.89 34.04
C PRO A 341 27.07 -26.76 33.83
N SER A 342 26.51 -25.59 34.16
CA SER A 342 25.18 -25.24 33.71
C SER A 342 25.23 -25.23 32.19
N VAL A 343 24.67 -26.29 31.60
CA VAL A 343 24.52 -26.46 30.15
C VAL A 343 23.82 -25.22 29.61
N PHE A 344 24.58 -24.31 28.96
CA PHE A 344 23.97 -23.23 28.20
C PHE A 344 23.10 -23.86 27.11
N ARG A 345 21.81 -23.55 27.15
CA ARG A 345 20.90 -23.95 26.08
C ARG A 345 21.09 -22.96 24.94
N SER A 346 20.95 -23.43 23.70
CA SER A 346 20.82 -22.61 22.48
C SER A 346 19.72 -21.51 22.53
N GLU A 347 19.00 -21.41 23.65
CA GLU A 347 17.78 -20.64 23.89
C GLU A 347 18.04 -19.22 24.43
N ASP A 348 19.29 -18.83 24.72
CA ASP A 348 19.66 -17.48 25.18
C ASP A 348 20.38 -16.64 24.11
N ALA A 349 20.54 -17.19 22.91
CA ALA A 349 21.16 -16.49 21.79
C ALA A 349 20.21 -15.45 21.18
N ARG A 350 20.74 -14.26 20.88
CA ARG A 350 19.99 -13.10 20.37
C ARG A 350 20.66 -12.49 19.15
N LEU A 351 19.89 -11.67 18.43
CA LEU A 351 20.44 -10.77 17.42
C LEU A 351 21.27 -9.70 18.12
N ARG A 352 22.51 -9.50 17.66
CA ARG A 352 23.27 -8.27 17.91
C ARG A 352 23.16 -7.38 16.70
N ILE A 353 22.72 -6.15 16.90
CA ILE A 353 22.48 -5.17 15.84
C ILE A 353 23.37 -3.97 16.13
N VAL A 354 24.26 -3.64 15.20
CA VAL A 354 25.18 -2.50 15.33
C VAL A 354 24.63 -1.32 14.53
N LEU A 355 24.51 -0.18 15.18
CA LEU A 355 24.06 1.08 14.58
C LEU A 355 25.24 1.87 14.02
N SER A 356 24.98 2.77 13.06
CA SER A 356 25.99 3.62 12.43
C SER A 356 26.72 4.55 13.41
N GLN A 357 26.10 4.85 14.55
CA GLN A 357 26.69 5.64 15.64
C GLN A 357 27.57 4.81 16.59
N GLY A 358 27.70 3.49 16.37
CA GLY A 358 28.52 2.59 17.19
C GLY A 358 27.79 1.94 18.36
N GLU A 359 26.53 2.33 18.64
CA GLU A 359 25.70 1.66 19.64
C GLU A 359 25.32 0.24 19.19
N GLU A 360 25.22 -0.67 20.15
CA GLU A 360 24.88 -2.07 19.93
C GLU A 360 23.59 -2.42 20.65
N LEU A 361 22.63 -2.98 19.91
CA LEU A 361 21.34 -3.41 20.41
C LEU A 361 21.27 -4.94 20.40
N GLU A 362 20.57 -5.49 21.39
CA GLU A 362 20.22 -6.92 21.43
C GLU A 362 18.73 -7.10 21.18
N ALA A 363 18.35 -8.00 20.27
CA ALA A 363 16.95 -8.24 19.93
C ALA A 363 16.60 -9.73 19.79
N ASP A 364 15.38 -10.08 20.17
CA ASP A 364 14.76 -11.38 19.88
C ASP A 364 14.13 -11.40 18.46
N LEU A 365 13.82 -10.22 17.92
CA LEU A 365 13.17 -10.00 16.63
C LEU A 365 13.58 -8.66 16.03
N LEU A 366 13.90 -8.65 14.73
CA LEU A 366 14.18 -7.46 13.93
C LEU A 366 13.11 -7.29 12.84
N LEU A 367 12.34 -6.21 12.90
CA LEU A 367 11.30 -5.84 11.94
C LEU A 367 11.83 -4.79 10.97
N CYS A 368 11.96 -5.15 9.69
CA CYS A 368 12.33 -4.24 8.62
C CYS A 368 11.08 -3.63 7.98
N ALA A 369 10.83 -2.35 8.28
CA ALA A 369 9.76 -1.51 7.74
C ALA A 369 10.36 -0.31 6.95
N THR A 370 11.42 -0.57 6.18
CA THR A 370 12.22 0.45 5.46
C THR A 370 11.65 0.82 4.08
N GLY A 371 10.32 0.81 3.96
CA GLY A 371 9.63 1.09 2.70
C GLY A 371 9.66 -0.08 1.71
N VAL A 372 9.25 0.20 0.47
CA VAL A 372 9.07 -0.79 -0.59
C VAL A 372 9.70 -0.31 -1.90
N ARG A 373 9.98 -1.24 -2.83
CA ARG A 373 10.43 -1.00 -4.20
C ARG A 373 9.48 -1.64 -5.20
N GLY A 374 9.37 -1.10 -6.41
CA GLY A 374 8.62 -1.73 -7.50
C GLY A 374 9.09 -3.17 -7.66
N ALA A 375 8.16 -4.11 -7.82
CA ALA A 375 8.51 -5.53 -7.73
C ALA A 375 9.13 -6.11 -9.03
N VAL A 376 9.46 -5.24 -9.99
CA VAL A 376 10.17 -5.55 -11.25
C VAL A 376 11.68 -5.54 -11.00
N GLY A 377 12.40 -6.53 -11.54
CA GLY A 377 13.87 -6.54 -11.49
C GLY A 377 14.53 -5.58 -12.49
N PRO A 378 15.78 -5.15 -12.25
CA PRO A 378 16.52 -4.35 -13.23
C PRO A 378 16.99 -5.23 -14.40
N GLN A 379 16.79 -4.72 -15.63
CA GLN A 379 17.31 -5.17 -16.94
C GLN A 379 16.42 -6.13 -17.79
N TYR A 380 16.30 -5.74 -19.08
CA TYR A 380 15.15 -5.93 -19.98
C TYR A 380 15.50 -6.57 -21.34
N LEU A 381 16.71 -7.12 -21.51
CA LEU A 381 17.15 -7.73 -22.77
C LEU A 381 17.80 -9.07 -22.49
N ASP A 382 17.44 -10.11 -23.25
CA ASP A 382 18.30 -11.28 -23.36
C ASP A 382 19.48 -11.00 -24.31
N SER A 383 20.41 -11.94 -24.42
CA SER A 383 21.58 -11.86 -25.30
C SER A 383 21.26 -11.71 -26.79
N GLU A 384 19.98 -11.84 -27.18
CA GLU A 384 19.49 -11.73 -28.55
C GLU A 384 18.73 -10.42 -28.80
N GLY A 385 18.64 -9.53 -27.80
CA GLY A 385 17.99 -8.23 -27.93
C GLY A 385 16.45 -8.29 -27.87
N GLN A 386 15.85 -9.40 -27.41
CA GLN A 386 14.40 -9.49 -27.23
C GLN A 386 13.95 -8.87 -25.90
N LYS A 387 12.85 -8.12 -25.92
CA LYS A 387 12.27 -7.48 -24.74
C LYS A 387 11.51 -8.51 -23.88
N TRP A 388 12.07 -8.88 -22.74
CA TRP A 388 11.41 -9.71 -21.74
C TRP A 388 11.26 -8.94 -20.43
N LEU A 389 10.11 -9.07 -19.77
CA LEU A 389 9.96 -8.66 -18.37
C LEU A 389 10.13 -9.93 -17.51
N ARG A 390 11.18 -9.96 -16.69
CA ARG A 390 11.39 -11.01 -15.68
C ARG A 390 11.12 -10.45 -14.28
N TRP A 391 10.46 -11.26 -13.47
CA TRP A 391 10.06 -10.86 -12.12
C TRP A 391 11.06 -11.33 -11.08
N THR A 392 11.37 -10.48 -10.10
CA THR A 392 12.09 -10.93 -8.91
C THR A 392 11.10 -11.55 -7.94
N HIS A 393 11.10 -12.88 -7.81
CA HIS A 393 10.44 -13.53 -6.69
C HIS A 393 11.22 -13.21 -5.41
N PHE A 394 10.54 -12.72 -4.37
CA PHE A 394 11.14 -12.62 -3.06
C PHE A 394 11.38 -14.03 -2.55
N ASN A 395 12.65 -14.41 -2.41
CA ASN A 395 13.01 -15.65 -1.75
C ASN A 395 13.43 -15.32 -0.30
N PRO A 396 12.58 -15.54 0.72
CA PRO A 396 12.91 -15.24 2.11
C PRO A 396 13.97 -16.17 2.72
N SER A 397 14.49 -17.17 1.98
CA SER A 397 15.56 -18.05 2.45
C SER A 397 16.46 -18.52 1.30
N PRO A 398 17.78 -18.29 1.34
CA PRO A 398 18.69 -19.00 0.46
C PRO A 398 18.87 -20.42 1.00
N ALA A 399 18.03 -21.36 0.57
CA ALA A 399 18.44 -22.76 0.66
C ALA A 399 19.62 -22.96 -0.32
N PRO A 400 20.79 -23.47 0.13
CA PRO A 400 21.90 -23.73 -0.76
C PRO A 400 21.62 -25.04 -1.49
N THR A 401 21.07 -24.95 -2.69
CA THR A 401 21.07 -26.08 -3.61
C THR A 401 22.06 -25.83 -4.73
N GLU A 402 23.05 -26.73 -4.73
CA GLU A 402 24.01 -27.08 -5.78
C GLU A 402 25.34 -26.31 -5.83
N ARG A 403 26.40 -27.05 -5.45
CA ARG A 403 27.79 -26.75 -5.77
C ARG A 403 27.93 -26.72 -7.29
N THR A 404 27.95 -25.54 -7.88
CA THR A 404 28.55 -25.33 -9.19
C THR A 404 29.96 -24.78 -8.99
N THR A 405 30.89 -25.47 -9.63
CA THR A 405 32.34 -25.24 -9.58
C THR A 405 32.71 -23.88 -10.17
N SER A 406 33.50 -23.13 -9.42
CA SER A 406 34.46 -22.10 -9.86
C SER A 406 34.13 -21.31 -11.13
N SER A 407 33.47 -20.16 -10.97
CA SER A 407 33.86 -18.96 -11.70
C SER A 407 33.68 -17.74 -10.80
N THR A 408 34.72 -16.92 -10.69
CA THR A 408 34.76 -15.67 -9.95
C THR A 408 33.89 -14.64 -10.64
N ASN A 409 32.60 -14.61 -10.33
CA ASN A 409 31.73 -13.46 -10.49
C ASN A 409 30.73 -13.50 -9.33
N GLN A 410 31.06 -12.79 -8.24
CA GLN A 410 30.09 -12.53 -7.18
C GLN A 410 28.93 -11.74 -7.78
N PRO A 411 27.66 -12.16 -7.61
CA PRO A 411 26.54 -11.33 -7.98
C PRO A 411 26.56 -10.07 -7.12
N SER A 412 26.77 -8.91 -7.75
CA SER A 412 26.70 -7.62 -7.09
C SER A 412 25.28 -7.42 -6.55
N ILE A 413 25.13 -7.34 -5.23
CA ILE A 413 23.88 -6.92 -4.58
C ILE A 413 23.70 -5.44 -4.93
N PRO A 414 22.64 -5.06 -5.68
CA PRO A 414 22.44 -3.70 -6.13
C PRO A 414 22.26 -2.71 -4.97
N ASP A 415 22.66 -1.46 -5.17
CA ASP A 415 22.57 -0.42 -4.14
C ASP A 415 21.12 0.04 -3.91
N ASN A 416 20.78 0.29 -2.64
CA ASN A 416 19.39 0.28 -2.17
C ASN A 416 18.59 1.58 -2.41
N ASP A 417 19.23 2.68 -2.83
CA ASP A 417 18.57 3.99 -3.03
C ASP A 417 18.49 4.43 -4.51
N SER A 418 19.37 3.93 -5.40
CA SER A 418 19.36 4.27 -6.84
C SER A 418 18.45 3.38 -7.70
N ASP A 419 17.97 2.26 -7.14
CA ASP A 419 17.30 1.17 -7.88
C ASP A 419 15.78 1.14 -7.64
N ASP A 420 15.11 2.28 -7.45
CA ASP A 420 13.64 2.33 -7.45
C ASP A 420 13.07 2.17 -8.87
N MET A 421 13.23 0.96 -9.42
CA MET A 421 12.93 0.58 -10.79
C MET A 421 11.44 0.17 -10.95
N GLY A 422 10.53 1.14 -10.89
CA GLY A 422 9.16 0.91 -11.34
C GLY A 422 9.03 0.95 -12.87
N ILE A 423 7.99 0.31 -13.41
CA ILE A 423 7.64 0.43 -14.83
C ILE A 423 7.24 1.89 -15.12
N ALA A 424 7.93 2.57 -16.03
CA ALA A 424 7.53 3.90 -16.45
C ALA A 424 6.16 3.86 -17.17
N VAL A 425 5.24 4.74 -16.78
CA VAL A 425 3.93 4.89 -17.42
C VAL A 425 3.54 6.35 -17.64
N ASP A 426 2.73 6.61 -18.67
CA ASP A 426 2.08 7.91 -18.87
C ASP A 426 0.82 8.08 -18.00
N GLU A 427 0.12 9.20 -18.11
CA GLU A 427 -1.14 9.47 -17.38
C GLU A 427 -2.31 8.53 -17.74
N ARG A 428 -2.18 7.72 -18.79
CA ARG A 428 -3.13 6.65 -19.16
C ARG A 428 -2.69 5.29 -18.62
N MET A 429 -1.67 5.26 -17.74
CA MET A 429 -1.02 4.05 -17.25
C MET A 429 -0.37 3.22 -18.36
N SER A 430 -0.13 3.81 -19.55
CA SER A 430 0.49 3.13 -20.68
C SER A 430 1.99 3.06 -20.51
N THR A 431 2.58 1.89 -20.77
CA THR A 431 4.03 1.68 -20.69
C THR A 431 4.82 2.21 -21.91
N GLY A 432 4.11 2.81 -22.88
CA GLY A 432 4.66 3.14 -24.19
C GLY A 432 4.76 1.94 -25.15
N VAL A 433 4.51 0.72 -24.67
CA VAL A 433 4.34 -0.47 -25.52
C VAL A 433 2.85 -0.65 -25.82
N THR A 434 2.52 -0.82 -27.11
CA THR A 434 1.14 -0.98 -27.60
C THR A 434 0.37 -2.04 -26.82
N HIS A 435 -0.71 -1.60 -26.17
CA HIS A 435 -1.66 -2.40 -25.39
C HIS A 435 -1.07 -3.03 -24.11
N ILE A 436 0.02 -2.47 -23.57
CA ILE A 436 0.58 -2.87 -22.29
C ILE A 436 0.57 -1.69 -21.31
N TYR A 437 -0.07 -1.93 -20.17
CA TYR A 437 -0.32 -0.98 -19.09
C TYR A 437 0.32 -1.46 -17.80
N ALA A 438 0.56 -0.55 -16.85
CA ALA A 438 0.97 -0.91 -15.50
C ALA A 438 0.36 0.05 -14.46
N ALA A 439 -0.08 -0.50 -13.32
CA ALA A 439 -0.78 0.27 -12.28
C ALA A 439 -0.37 -0.13 -10.86
N GLY A 440 -0.50 0.82 -9.92
CA GLY A 440 -0.16 0.67 -8.51
C GLY A 440 1.35 0.71 -8.24
N ASP A 441 1.78 0.14 -7.11
CA ASP A 441 3.15 0.30 -6.60
C ASP A 441 4.28 -0.18 -7.56
N CYS A 442 3.93 -0.96 -8.59
CA CYS A 442 4.88 -1.52 -9.54
C CYS A 442 5.36 -0.54 -10.63
N CYS A 443 4.67 0.59 -10.81
CA CYS A 443 4.97 1.57 -11.84
C CYS A 443 5.31 2.95 -11.28
N VAL A 444 5.93 3.79 -12.10
CA VAL A 444 6.23 5.19 -11.85
C VAL A 444 5.58 6.03 -12.94
N VAL A 445 4.74 6.98 -12.55
CA VAL A 445 4.04 7.88 -13.47
C VAL A 445 5.03 8.96 -13.91
N GLN A 446 5.25 9.04 -15.22
CA GLN A 446 6.02 10.10 -15.85
C GLN A 446 5.08 11.25 -16.18
N ARG A 447 5.24 12.38 -15.48
CA ARG A 447 4.45 13.59 -15.68
C ARG A 447 5.34 14.83 -15.61
N GLU A 448 4.97 15.86 -16.35
CA GLU A 448 5.53 17.21 -16.20
C GLU A 448 5.02 17.86 -14.91
N SER A 449 5.90 18.63 -14.24
CA SER A 449 5.71 19.04 -12.84
C SER A 449 4.85 20.29 -12.64
N SER A 450 4.38 20.94 -13.71
CA SER A 450 3.68 22.22 -13.66
C SER A 450 2.57 22.29 -14.70
N ALA A 451 1.45 22.93 -14.37
CA ALA A 451 0.43 23.26 -15.36
C ALA A 451 0.86 24.47 -16.21
N ASP A 452 0.20 24.68 -17.35
CA ASP A 452 0.50 25.75 -18.32
C ASP A 452 0.44 27.17 -17.71
N ASP A 453 -0.32 27.35 -16.63
CA ASP A 453 -0.46 28.61 -15.88
C ASP A 453 0.65 28.85 -14.82
N GLY A 454 1.63 27.95 -14.75
CA GLY A 454 2.75 28.00 -13.80
C GLY A 454 2.36 27.61 -12.36
N SER A 455 1.16 27.07 -12.15
CA SER A 455 0.76 26.48 -10.89
C SER A 455 1.43 25.11 -10.66
N PRO A 456 1.65 24.72 -9.39
CA PRO A 456 2.18 23.40 -9.10
C PRO A 456 1.09 22.33 -9.28
N SER A 457 1.52 21.12 -9.69
CA SER A 457 0.66 19.94 -9.62
C SER A 457 0.31 19.64 -8.16
N LEU A 458 -0.97 19.47 -7.85
CA LEU A 458 -1.42 19.08 -6.51
C LEU A 458 -1.42 17.57 -6.31
N TRP A 459 -1.19 16.80 -7.37
CA TRP A 459 -0.99 15.36 -7.33
C TRP A 459 0.49 15.01 -7.47
N PHE A 460 0.93 14.04 -6.69
CA PHE A 460 2.23 13.40 -6.81
C PHE A 460 2.13 11.94 -6.39
N GLN A 461 3.08 11.13 -6.86
CA GLN A 461 3.01 9.70 -6.63
C GLN A 461 3.56 9.32 -5.24
N MET A 462 2.84 8.43 -4.56
CA MET A 462 3.27 7.67 -3.40
C MET A 462 2.80 6.22 -3.53
N ARG A 463 3.47 5.27 -2.88
CA ARG A 463 3.05 3.86 -2.87
C ARG A 463 1.99 3.61 -1.80
N LEU A 464 0.77 4.03 -2.12
CA LEU A 464 -0.40 3.98 -1.24
C LEU A 464 -1.50 3.14 -1.86
N TRP A 465 -2.30 2.49 -1.02
CA TRP A 465 -3.46 1.72 -1.48
C TRP A 465 -4.49 2.60 -2.21
N SER A 466 -4.64 3.87 -1.81
CA SER A 466 -5.57 4.83 -2.44
C SER A 466 -5.13 5.13 -3.88
N GLN A 467 -3.83 5.34 -4.09
CA GLN A 467 -3.27 5.51 -5.43
C GLN A 467 -3.32 4.21 -6.24
N ALA A 468 -3.09 3.05 -5.62
CA ALA A 468 -3.23 1.76 -6.31
C ALA A 468 -4.65 1.57 -6.88
N LYS A 469 -5.70 1.91 -6.12
CA LYS A 469 -7.09 1.90 -6.58
C LYS A 469 -7.28 2.84 -7.77
N MET A 470 -6.90 4.11 -7.61
CA MET A 470 -6.99 5.15 -8.64
C MET A 470 -6.29 4.73 -9.95
N MET A 471 -5.05 4.26 -9.87
CA MET A 471 -4.27 3.82 -11.01
C MET A 471 -4.87 2.57 -11.68
N GLY A 472 -5.42 1.64 -10.89
CA GLY A 472 -6.11 0.46 -11.41
C GLY A 472 -7.34 0.84 -12.25
N ALA A 473 -8.17 1.76 -11.74
CA ALA A 473 -9.34 2.27 -12.47
C ALA A 473 -8.92 3.03 -13.74
N ARG A 474 -7.87 3.84 -13.66
CA ARG A 474 -7.32 4.59 -14.81
C ARG A 474 -6.81 3.68 -15.93
N ALA A 475 -6.10 2.62 -15.57
CA ALA A 475 -5.62 1.63 -16.53
C ALA A 475 -6.78 0.91 -17.22
N ALA A 476 -7.81 0.50 -16.46
CA ALA A 476 -9.00 -0.14 -17.01
C ALA A 476 -9.73 0.75 -18.01
N ARG A 477 -9.99 2.02 -17.68
CA ARG A 477 -10.62 2.98 -18.61
C ARG A 477 -9.81 3.15 -19.91
N SER A 478 -8.49 3.20 -19.78
CA SER A 478 -7.59 3.27 -20.95
C SER A 478 -7.68 2.00 -21.82
N ILE A 479 -7.79 0.82 -21.20
CA ILE A 479 -8.03 -0.45 -21.90
C ILE A 479 -9.39 -0.45 -22.60
N VAL A 480 -10.48 -0.04 -21.92
CA VAL A 480 -11.83 0.03 -22.51
C VAL A 480 -11.83 0.91 -23.76
N ARG A 481 -11.23 2.10 -23.67
CA ARG A 481 -11.11 3.03 -24.80
C ARG A 481 -10.46 2.36 -26.03
N GLU A 482 -9.32 1.71 -25.83
CA GLU A 482 -8.60 1.05 -26.93
C GLU A 482 -9.33 -0.19 -27.45
N LEU A 483 -10.03 -0.94 -26.59
CA LEU A 483 -10.89 -2.06 -27.00
C LEU A 483 -11.99 -1.58 -27.95
N CYS A 484 -12.70 -0.50 -27.59
CA CYS A 484 -13.76 0.09 -28.42
C CYS A 484 -13.20 0.61 -29.75
N SER A 485 -12.06 1.31 -29.72
CA SER A 485 -11.40 1.82 -30.93
C SER A 485 -10.98 0.69 -31.88
N CYS A 486 -10.35 -0.37 -31.35
CA CYS A 486 -9.94 -1.53 -32.14
C CYS A 486 -11.15 -2.24 -32.77
N HIS A 487 -12.25 -2.37 -32.02
CA HIS A 487 -13.47 -2.99 -32.53
C HIS A 487 -14.10 -2.19 -33.66
N GLN A 488 -14.19 -0.86 -33.52
CA GLN A 488 -14.73 0.02 -34.55
C GLN A 488 -13.90 -0.02 -35.84
N GLN A 489 -12.57 0.03 -35.73
CA GLN A 489 -11.67 -0.09 -36.88
C GLN A 489 -11.78 -1.45 -37.58
N GLN A 490 -12.08 -2.52 -36.84
CA GLN A 490 -12.31 -3.84 -37.41
C GLN A 490 -13.65 -3.91 -38.15
N GLN A 491 -14.72 -3.34 -37.58
CA GLN A 491 -16.03 -3.25 -38.24
C GLN A 491 -15.96 -2.43 -39.53
N GLN A 492 -15.25 -1.30 -39.52
CA GLN A 492 -15.05 -0.47 -40.72
C GLN A 492 -14.30 -1.20 -41.82
N ARG A 493 -13.31 -2.04 -41.48
CA ARG A 493 -12.58 -2.87 -42.45
C ARG A 493 -13.40 -4.01 -43.04
N LEU A 494 -14.41 -4.49 -42.31
CA LEU A 494 -15.29 -5.57 -42.74
C LEU A 494 -16.57 -5.07 -43.44
N ALA A 495 -16.85 -3.76 -43.39
CA ALA A 495 -18.01 -3.17 -44.04
C ALA A 495 -17.88 -3.22 -45.57
N PRO A 496 -18.90 -3.68 -46.31
CA PRO A 496 -18.88 -3.67 -47.76
C PRO A 496 -18.82 -2.23 -48.30
N GLU A 497 -17.91 -1.96 -49.24
CA GLU A 497 -17.72 -0.61 -49.82
C GLU A 497 -18.96 -0.10 -50.60
N SER A 498 -19.82 -1.02 -51.04
CA SER A 498 -21.08 -0.72 -51.73
C SER A 498 -22.14 -1.79 -51.49
N ASP A 499 -23.41 -1.40 -51.55
CA ASP A 499 -24.52 -2.37 -51.63
C ASP A 499 -24.56 -3.10 -52.99
N SER A 500 -25.51 -4.03 -53.14
CA SER A 500 -25.74 -4.78 -54.39
C SER A 500 -26.13 -3.90 -55.59
N TYR A 501 -26.38 -2.61 -55.37
CA TYR A 501 -26.76 -1.62 -56.38
C TYR A 501 -25.62 -0.61 -56.67
N GLY A 502 -24.43 -0.79 -56.08
CA GLY A 502 -23.28 0.09 -56.29
C GLY A 502 -23.36 1.42 -55.56
N ASN A 503 -24.32 1.60 -54.64
CA ASN A 503 -24.35 2.77 -53.77
C ASN A 503 -23.32 2.58 -52.65
N ARG A 504 -22.48 3.60 -52.41
CA ARG A 504 -21.67 3.66 -51.19
C ARG A 504 -22.61 3.63 -49.99
N LEU A 505 -22.54 2.57 -49.21
CA LEU A 505 -23.20 2.52 -47.91
C LEU A 505 -22.52 3.56 -47.03
N MET A 506 -23.27 4.58 -46.61
CA MET A 506 -22.83 5.46 -45.54
C MET A 506 -22.73 4.57 -44.29
N ALA A 507 -21.51 4.24 -43.87
CA ALA A 507 -21.28 3.59 -42.59
C ALA A 507 -22.03 4.41 -41.53
N SER A 508 -22.76 3.74 -40.63
CA SER A 508 -23.41 4.39 -39.48
C SER A 508 -22.44 5.41 -38.89
N SER A 509 -22.88 6.67 -38.76
CA SER A 509 -22.03 7.74 -38.24
C SER A 509 -21.24 7.20 -37.05
N PRO A 510 -19.91 7.37 -37.02
CA PRO A 510 -19.12 6.92 -35.88
C PRO A 510 -19.81 7.44 -34.62
N VAL A 511 -19.93 6.60 -33.58
CA VAL A 511 -20.08 7.15 -32.22
C VAL A 511 -19.03 8.22 -32.14
N SER A 512 -19.43 9.49 -32.00
CA SER A 512 -18.49 10.60 -32.13
C SER A 512 -17.32 10.32 -31.20
N ASP A 513 -16.09 10.62 -31.62
CA ASP A 513 -14.94 10.52 -30.73
C ASP A 513 -15.26 11.22 -29.41
N ASP A 514 -16.08 12.28 -29.43
CA ASP A 514 -16.64 12.97 -28.26
C ASP A 514 -17.46 12.09 -27.32
N ALA A 515 -18.29 11.15 -27.78
CA ALA A 515 -19.10 10.30 -26.90
C ALA A 515 -18.27 9.19 -26.23
N LEU A 516 -17.27 8.62 -26.92
CA LEU A 516 -16.27 7.70 -26.35
C LEU A 516 -15.28 8.44 -25.44
N LEU A 517 -14.94 9.69 -25.79
CA LEU A 517 -14.18 10.60 -24.94
C LEU A 517 -14.96 10.91 -23.66
N VAL A 518 -16.24 11.26 -23.74
CA VAL A 518 -17.07 11.60 -22.56
C VAL A 518 -17.27 10.41 -21.61
N THR A 519 -17.36 9.16 -22.11
CA THR A 519 -17.46 7.97 -21.23
C THR A 519 -16.12 7.54 -20.61
N CYS A 520 -14.99 7.97 -21.18
CA CYS A 520 -13.65 7.67 -20.68
C CYS A 520 -13.00 8.85 -19.92
N LEU A 521 -13.55 10.06 -20.06
CA LEU A 521 -13.21 11.27 -19.33
C LEU A 521 -14.12 11.38 -18.11
N GLU A 522 -13.85 10.57 -17.08
CA GLU A 522 -14.03 11.15 -15.76
C GLU A 522 -12.84 12.09 -15.50
N PRO A 523 -13.11 13.34 -15.12
CA PRO A 523 -12.09 14.35 -14.97
C PRO A 523 -11.45 14.20 -13.57
N LEU A 524 -10.14 14.45 -13.52
CA LEU A 524 -9.36 14.76 -12.31
C LEU A 524 -8.80 13.60 -11.45
N ASP A 525 -8.84 12.31 -11.87
CA ASP A 525 -8.30 11.16 -11.09
C ASP A 525 -6.88 11.38 -10.54
N MET A 526 -6.08 12.21 -11.19
CA MET A 526 -4.68 12.47 -10.87
C MET A 526 -4.39 13.97 -10.75
N GLU A 527 -5.37 14.76 -10.31
CA GLU A 527 -5.17 16.21 -10.12
C GLU A 527 -4.89 16.60 -8.68
N LEU A 528 -5.47 15.86 -7.74
CA LEU A 528 -5.31 16.10 -6.32
C LEU A 528 -4.74 14.87 -5.63
N PHE A 529 -3.64 15.04 -4.90
CA PHE A 529 -3.22 14.04 -3.92
C PHE A 529 -4.23 14.02 -2.78
N CYS A 530 -4.80 12.85 -2.51
CA CYS A 530 -5.65 12.62 -1.35
C CYS A 530 -5.29 11.29 -0.69
N HIS A 531 -5.11 11.31 0.63
CA HIS A 531 -4.94 10.11 1.42
C HIS A 531 -5.64 10.26 2.77
N VAL A 532 -6.66 9.43 2.98
CA VAL A 532 -7.37 9.27 4.25
C VAL A 532 -6.87 7.99 4.89
N THR A 533 -6.31 8.07 6.09
CA THR A 533 -5.83 6.92 6.84
C THR A 533 -5.94 7.15 8.34
N GLU A 534 -5.48 6.20 9.12
CA GLU A 534 -5.41 6.33 10.57
C GLU A 534 -4.01 5.93 11.02
N PHE A 535 -3.38 6.78 11.83
CA PHE A 535 -2.12 6.47 12.50
C PHE A 535 -2.30 6.59 14.00
N CYS A 536 -1.85 5.60 14.75
CA CYS A 536 -1.84 5.61 16.21
C CYS A 536 -3.22 5.88 16.85
N GLY A 537 -4.31 5.50 16.17
CA GLY A 537 -5.68 5.76 16.65
C GLY A 537 -6.28 7.10 16.20
N ILE A 538 -5.56 7.87 15.39
CA ILE A 538 -5.92 9.24 14.99
C ILE A 538 -6.21 9.24 13.50
N LYS A 539 -7.40 9.71 13.10
CA LYS A 539 -7.74 9.94 11.70
C LYS A 539 -6.79 10.99 11.11
N VAL A 540 -6.22 10.69 9.95
CA VAL A 540 -5.28 11.55 9.23
C VAL A 540 -5.78 11.70 7.81
N VAL A 541 -5.98 12.94 7.38
CA VAL A 541 -6.28 13.30 5.99
C VAL A 541 -5.17 14.19 5.46
N LEU A 542 -4.57 13.77 4.35
CA LEU A 542 -3.50 14.49 3.66
C LEU A 542 -4.01 14.89 2.27
N LEU A 543 -4.04 16.19 2.00
CA LEU A 543 -4.55 16.76 0.75
C LEU A 543 -3.50 17.62 0.04
N GLY A 544 -3.41 17.48 -1.28
CA GLY A 544 -2.52 18.27 -2.12
C GLY A 544 -1.06 18.18 -1.70
N LEU A 545 -0.35 19.29 -1.84
CA LEU A 545 1.03 19.47 -1.39
C LEU A 545 1.10 19.70 0.13
N TYR A 546 0.64 18.72 0.91
CA TYR A 546 0.47 18.78 2.37
C TYR A 546 1.77 19.04 3.18
N ARG A 547 2.95 19.00 2.56
CA ARG A 547 4.24 19.44 3.16
C ARG A 547 4.94 20.52 2.32
N ALA A 548 4.20 21.21 1.46
CA ALA A 548 4.75 22.13 0.46
C ALA A 548 5.79 21.44 -0.46
N GLN A 549 5.53 20.18 -0.81
CA GLN A 549 6.46 19.36 -1.58
C GLN A 549 6.78 20.04 -2.93
N GLY A 550 8.06 20.27 -3.20
CA GLY A 550 8.51 20.91 -4.43
C GLY A 550 8.29 22.42 -4.52
N LEU A 551 7.87 23.07 -3.42
CA LEU A 551 7.74 24.53 -3.35
C LEU A 551 8.91 25.14 -2.59
N GLU A 552 9.30 26.35 -2.99
CA GLU A 552 10.32 27.12 -2.28
C GLU A 552 9.78 27.58 -0.92
N PRO A 553 10.50 27.37 0.20
CA PRO A 553 10.01 27.72 1.54
C PRO A 553 9.60 29.19 1.70
N SER A 554 10.28 30.12 1.02
CA SER A 554 9.95 31.55 1.06
C SER A 554 8.71 31.93 0.24
N SER A 555 8.17 31.01 -0.55
CA SER A 555 7.02 31.25 -1.43
C SER A 555 5.69 30.78 -0.85
N VAL A 556 5.73 30.11 0.31
CA VAL A 556 4.54 29.52 0.95
C VAL A 556 4.22 30.21 2.27
N HIS A 557 2.93 30.24 2.60
CA HIS A 557 2.44 30.67 3.90
C HIS A 557 1.69 29.51 4.54
N ILE A 558 2.04 29.18 5.78
CA ILE A 558 1.44 28.07 6.54
C ILE A 558 0.57 28.67 7.64
N LEU A 559 -0.69 28.24 7.69
CA LEU A 559 -1.59 28.51 8.79
C LEU A 559 -1.92 27.18 9.46
N GLU A 560 -1.98 27.18 10.79
CA GLU A 560 -2.29 25.99 11.55
C GLU A 560 -3.03 26.33 12.84
N SER A 561 -3.87 25.41 13.30
CA SER A 561 -4.62 25.53 14.54
C SER A 561 -4.81 24.15 15.18
N LEU A 562 -4.58 24.08 16.48
CA LEU A 562 -5.02 22.99 17.34
C LEU A 562 -6.21 23.52 18.14
N ARG A 563 -7.38 22.91 17.96
CA ARG A 563 -8.62 23.34 18.61
C ARG A 563 -9.34 22.15 19.26
N PRO A 564 -10.20 22.38 20.28
CA PRO A 564 -11.09 21.35 20.78
C PRO A 564 -11.95 20.79 19.63
N SER A 565 -12.32 19.51 19.70
CA SER A 565 -13.32 18.96 18.78
C SER A 565 -14.72 19.23 19.34
N ASP A 566 -15.70 19.28 18.45
CA ASP A 566 -17.11 19.49 18.78
C ASP A 566 -17.80 18.20 19.27
N GLU A 567 -17.05 17.10 19.37
CA GLU A 567 -17.51 15.84 19.93
C GLU A 567 -17.76 15.96 21.45
N ALA A 568 -18.74 15.17 21.94
CA ALA A 568 -19.17 15.18 23.34
C ALA A 568 -18.07 14.86 24.37
N ASP A 569 -16.93 14.35 23.94
CA ASP A 569 -15.75 14.14 24.77
C ASP A 569 -15.01 15.48 24.97
N ALA A 570 -15.05 16.01 26.20
CA ALA A 570 -14.40 17.28 26.57
C ALA A 570 -12.86 17.28 26.43
N GLN A 571 -12.25 16.11 26.18
CA GLN A 571 -10.83 16.01 25.86
C GLN A 571 -10.58 15.94 24.35
N SER A 572 -11.62 16.03 23.52
CA SER A 572 -11.57 15.95 22.06
C SER A 572 -10.75 17.10 21.44
N TRP A 573 -9.95 16.82 20.41
CA TRP A 573 -9.07 17.78 19.75
C TRP A 573 -9.03 17.45 18.27
N GLN A 574 -8.86 18.49 17.48
CA GLN A 574 -8.70 18.43 16.04
C GLN A 574 -7.57 19.40 15.67
N TYR A 575 -6.78 19.01 14.68
CA TYR A 575 -5.68 19.84 14.18
C TYR A 575 -5.82 20.03 12.69
N VAL A 576 -5.68 21.29 12.28
CA VAL A 576 -5.85 21.74 10.91
C VAL A 576 -4.61 22.53 10.54
N ARG A 577 -3.94 22.10 9.47
CA ARG A 577 -2.86 22.87 8.83
C ARG A 577 -3.18 23.03 7.35
N VAL A 578 -2.96 24.23 6.84
CA VAL A 578 -3.11 24.58 5.44
C VAL A 578 -1.86 25.27 4.92
N ILE A 579 -1.58 25.04 3.64
CA ILE A 579 -0.41 25.57 2.93
C ILE A 579 -0.92 26.42 1.78
N LEU A 580 -0.54 27.69 1.79
CA LEU A 580 -0.94 28.67 0.80
C LEU A 580 0.25 29.03 -0.09
N TRP A 581 0.02 29.06 -1.41
CA TRP A 581 0.94 29.61 -2.38
C TRP A 581 0.23 30.66 -3.20
N LYS A 582 0.76 31.89 -3.23
CA LYS A 582 0.09 33.07 -3.83
C LYS A 582 -1.38 33.22 -3.36
N ASN A 583 -1.60 33.13 -2.05
CA ASN A 583 -2.91 33.20 -1.39
C ASN A 583 -3.92 32.10 -1.78
N ARG A 584 -3.50 31.04 -2.47
CA ARG A 584 -4.36 29.91 -2.87
C ARG A 584 -3.98 28.67 -2.09
N LEU A 585 -4.96 27.89 -1.66
CA LEU A 585 -4.72 26.62 -0.97
C LEU A 585 -4.05 25.63 -1.93
N VAL A 586 -2.91 25.07 -1.53
CA VAL A 586 -2.16 24.06 -2.29
C VAL A 586 -1.91 22.77 -1.52
N GLY A 587 -2.11 22.76 -0.19
CA GLY A 587 -2.05 21.53 0.59
C GLY A 587 -2.68 21.68 1.96
N ALA A 588 -3.08 20.56 2.56
CA ALA A 588 -3.64 20.52 3.91
C ALA A 588 -3.30 19.22 4.64
N VAL A 589 -3.20 19.32 5.97
CA VAL A 589 -3.13 18.19 6.91
C VAL A 589 -4.26 18.35 7.91
N LEU A 590 -5.12 17.34 8.00
CA LEU A 590 -6.23 17.28 8.94
C LEU A 590 -6.03 16.08 9.87
N LEU A 591 -6.03 16.33 11.18
CA LEU A 591 -5.92 15.29 12.20
C LEU A 591 -7.16 15.31 13.10
N GLY A 592 -7.76 14.15 13.31
CA GLY A 592 -9.03 14.00 14.00
C GLY A 592 -10.23 14.19 13.07
N GLU A 593 -11.42 14.30 13.64
CA GLU A 593 -12.65 14.58 12.91
C GLU A 593 -12.79 16.11 12.73
N THR A 594 -12.43 16.59 11.54
CA THR A 594 -12.40 18.03 11.24
C THR A 594 -13.64 18.55 10.52
N GLY A 595 -14.29 17.73 9.69
CA GLY A 595 -15.37 18.18 8.81
C GLY A 595 -14.91 19.29 7.86
N LEU A 596 -13.73 19.15 7.27
CA LEU A 596 -13.13 20.17 6.38
C LEU A 596 -12.63 19.55 5.06
N GLU A 597 -12.78 18.24 4.91
CA GLU A 597 -12.30 17.47 3.78
C GLU A 597 -12.86 17.97 2.45
N GLU A 598 -14.19 18.13 2.36
CA GLU A 598 -14.88 18.56 1.14
C GLU A 598 -14.57 20.02 0.80
N VAL A 599 -14.64 20.92 1.79
CA VAL A 599 -14.35 22.34 1.59
C VAL A 599 -12.91 22.54 1.11
N TYR A 600 -11.95 21.86 1.72
CA TYR A 600 -10.55 22.01 1.34
C TYR A 600 -10.26 21.38 -0.02
N GLU A 601 -10.88 20.26 -0.35
CA GLU A 601 -10.86 19.73 -1.70
C GLU A 601 -11.38 20.75 -2.72
N HIS A 602 -12.52 21.37 -2.43
CA HIS A 602 -13.13 22.39 -3.29
C HIS A 602 -12.20 23.59 -3.49
N LEU A 603 -11.58 24.09 -2.41
CA LEU A 603 -10.62 25.19 -2.46
C LEU A 603 -9.33 24.84 -3.22
N LEU A 604 -8.83 23.61 -3.08
CA LEU A 604 -7.65 23.10 -3.79
C LEU A 604 -7.88 23.03 -5.30
N LEU A 605 -9.02 22.46 -5.71
CA LEU A 605 -9.34 22.25 -7.12
C LEU A 605 -9.69 23.55 -7.84
N ASN A 606 -10.50 24.41 -7.22
CA ASN A 606 -10.86 25.71 -7.82
C ASN A 606 -9.78 26.77 -7.67
N ARG A 607 -8.79 26.53 -6.80
CA ARG A 607 -7.65 27.41 -6.55
C ARG A 607 -8.12 28.82 -6.21
N ILE A 608 -9.10 29.00 -5.35
CA ILE A 608 -9.64 30.32 -5.01
C ILE A 608 -8.59 31.12 -4.21
N ASP A 609 -8.50 32.44 -4.44
CA ASP A 609 -7.71 33.33 -3.57
C ASP A 609 -8.44 33.48 -2.23
N VAL A 610 -7.85 32.96 -1.16
CA VAL A 610 -8.42 32.89 0.19
C VAL A 610 -7.79 33.92 1.13
N SER A 611 -7.12 34.94 0.61
CA SER A 611 -6.47 35.99 1.43
C SER A 611 -7.44 36.73 2.37
N PHE A 612 -8.72 36.78 2.02
CA PHE A 612 -9.76 37.41 2.83
C PHE A 612 -10.12 36.64 4.10
N LEU A 613 -9.83 35.33 4.19
CA LEU A 613 -10.13 34.50 5.36
C LEU A 613 -9.06 34.64 6.46
N GLY A 614 -7.79 34.74 6.08
CA GLY A 614 -6.69 34.79 7.05
C GLY A 614 -6.74 33.61 8.05
N PRO A 615 -6.61 33.86 9.37
CA PRO A 615 -6.68 32.80 10.40
C PRO A 615 -7.98 32.01 10.44
N ALA A 616 -9.09 32.60 9.97
CA ALA A 616 -10.40 31.94 9.93
C ALA A 616 -10.41 30.65 9.11
N LEU A 617 -9.41 30.49 8.22
CA LEU A 617 -9.24 29.28 7.44
C LEU A 617 -8.97 28.05 8.31
N VAL A 618 -8.41 28.19 9.51
CA VAL A 618 -8.01 27.06 10.37
C VAL A 618 -8.57 27.13 11.79
N ASP A 619 -8.94 28.31 12.30
CA ASP A 619 -9.27 28.48 13.72
C ASP A 619 -10.70 28.08 14.11
N GLY A 620 -11.59 27.88 13.14
CA GLY A 620 -12.99 27.52 13.38
C GLY A 620 -13.90 28.70 13.78
N SER A 621 -13.43 29.94 13.60
CA SER A 621 -14.23 31.14 13.84
C SER A 621 -15.34 31.38 12.81
N ILE A 622 -15.22 30.74 11.64
CA ILE A 622 -16.19 30.76 10.55
C ILE A 622 -16.50 29.30 10.21
N ASP A 623 -17.77 29.00 10.01
CA ASP A 623 -18.19 27.74 9.40
C ASP A 623 -17.86 27.79 7.90
N LEU A 624 -16.83 27.05 7.50
CA LEU A 624 -16.35 27.06 6.12
C LEU A 624 -17.18 26.18 5.20
N GLU A 625 -17.91 25.20 5.73
CA GLU A 625 -18.86 24.39 4.94
C GLU A 625 -20.00 25.31 4.46
N ASP A 626 -20.67 25.97 5.41
CA ASP A 626 -21.74 26.94 5.13
C ASP A 626 -21.30 28.11 4.23
N TYR A 627 -20.03 28.51 4.27
CA TYR A 627 -19.52 29.64 3.48
C TYR A 627 -19.25 29.28 2.01
N PHE A 628 -18.90 28.02 1.73
CA PHE A 628 -18.46 27.58 0.40
C PHE A 628 -19.42 26.59 -0.29
N ASP A 629 -20.48 26.16 0.40
CA ASP A 629 -21.71 25.60 -0.20
C ASP A 629 -22.40 26.60 -1.15
#